data_AF-A0AA36MQ88-F1
#
_entry.id   AF-A0AA36MQ88-F1
#
_cell.length_a   1.000
_cell.length_b   1.000
_cell.length_c   1.000
_cell.angle_alpha   90.00
_cell.angle_beta   90.00
_cell.angle_gamma   90.00
#
_symmetry.space_group_name_H-M   'P 1'
#
loop_
_entity.id
_entity.type
_entity.pdbx_description
1 polymer ?
#
loop_
_entity_poly.entity_id
_entity_poly.type
_entity_poly.pdbx_seq_one_letter_code
_entity_poly.pdbx_strand_id
1 'polypeptide(L)'
;MELSFKNFRAPIAMAPREKEEHYHGARIRSVTVNLVATYQECSDEFGYSEKTAPRRVLTKLSKGVYNENHDNAEHDYICRVGDKIENPDGHSYEILERLGHGTFGQVLKCHHSASGNHVALKIIKNKPAYFHQALVEVRILQMLNQEYDPEDEKRRRA
;
A
#
# COMPACT_ATOMS: atom_id res chain seq x y z
N MET A 1 -13.10 64.31 6.00
CA MET A 1 -13.64 64.23 4.63
C MET A 1 -13.84 62.75 4.35
N GLU A 2 -15.03 62.23 4.64
CA GLU A 2 -15.38 60.81 4.40
C GLU A 2 -15.61 60.59 2.91
N LEU A 3 -14.91 59.64 2.31
CA LEU A 3 -15.20 59.16 0.96
C LEU A 3 -16.06 57.89 1.08
N SER A 4 -17.36 58.05 0.83
CA SER A 4 -18.33 56.96 0.71
C SER A 4 -18.17 56.28 -0.66
N PHE A 5 -17.69 55.04 -0.67
CA PHE A 5 -17.69 54.19 -1.85
C PHE A 5 -19.10 53.62 -2.11
N LYS A 6 -19.93 54.38 -2.82
CA LYS A 6 -21.19 53.89 -3.40
C LYS A 6 -20.90 53.29 -4.76
N ASN A 7 -20.58 51.99 -4.84
CA ASN A 7 -20.65 51.21 -6.09
C ASN A 7 -20.45 49.69 -5.90
N PHE A 8 -21.15 49.10 -4.92
CA PHE A 8 -21.36 47.64 -4.94
C PHE A 8 -22.76 47.36 -5.46
N ARG A 9 -22.83 46.82 -6.69
CA ARG A 9 -24.05 46.23 -7.24
C ARG A 9 -24.43 45.06 -6.34
N ALA A 10 -25.68 44.98 -5.90
CA ALA A 10 -26.15 43.85 -5.10
C ALA A 10 -25.83 42.52 -5.81
N PRO A 11 -25.44 41.46 -5.09
CA PRO A 11 -25.18 40.17 -5.70
C PRO A 11 -26.45 39.71 -6.40
N ILE A 12 -26.34 39.47 -7.71
CA ILE A 12 -27.43 38.89 -8.50
C ILE A 12 -27.65 37.49 -7.92
N ALA A 13 -28.83 37.23 -7.35
CA ALA A 13 -29.22 35.90 -6.93
C ALA A 13 -29.24 35.02 -8.20
N MET A 14 -28.21 34.19 -8.37
CA MET A 14 -28.19 33.21 -9.45
C MET A 14 -29.26 32.17 -9.11
N ALA A 15 -30.22 32.00 -10.03
CA ALA A 15 -31.11 30.85 -9.98
C ALA A 15 -30.28 29.56 -9.87
N PRO A 16 -30.78 28.50 -9.20
CA PRO A 16 -30.07 27.23 -9.16
C PRO A 16 -29.79 26.81 -10.59
N ARG A 17 -28.51 26.65 -10.96
CA ARG A 17 -28.18 26.06 -12.26
C ARG A 17 -28.82 24.68 -12.29
N GLU A 18 -29.80 24.49 -13.16
CA GLU A 18 -30.22 23.15 -13.57
C GLU A 18 -28.95 22.41 -14.01
N LYS A 19 -28.67 21.28 -13.38
CA LYS A 19 -27.51 20.46 -13.72
C LYS A 19 -27.81 19.77 -15.04
N GLU A 20 -27.68 20.49 -16.16
CA GLU A 20 -27.53 19.83 -17.45
C GLU A 20 -26.25 18.99 -17.38
N GLU A 21 -26.42 17.66 -17.25
CA GLU A 21 -25.31 16.74 -17.43
C GLU A 21 -24.85 16.83 -18.87
N HIS A 22 -23.84 17.67 -19.12
CA HIS A 22 -23.20 17.77 -20.42
C HIS A 22 -22.82 16.36 -20.91
N TYR A 23 -23.29 15.99 -22.10
CA TYR A 23 -23.09 14.68 -22.74
C TYR A 23 -21.63 14.20 -22.75
N HIS A 24 -20.68 15.14 -22.89
CA HIS A 24 -19.25 14.86 -22.82
C HIS A 24 -18.81 14.44 -21.40
N GLY A 25 -19.36 15.06 -20.36
CA GLY A 25 -19.10 14.69 -18.97
C GLY A 25 -19.60 13.29 -18.65
N ALA A 26 -20.75 12.89 -19.19
CA ALA A 26 -21.28 11.53 -19.03
C ALA A 26 -20.33 10.48 -19.67
N ARG A 27 -19.85 10.73 -20.89
CA ARG A 27 -18.88 9.84 -21.56
C ARG A 27 -17.51 9.80 -20.86
N ILE A 28 -17.02 10.94 -20.37
CA ILE A 28 -15.76 10.96 -19.62
C ILE A 28 -15.90 10.14 -18.33
N ARG A 29 -17.02 10.30 -17.61
CA ARG A 29 -17.28 9.51 -16.39
C ARG A 29 -17.40 8.01 -16.69
N SER A 30 -18.03 7.62 -17.80
CA SER A 30 -18.15 6.21 -18.20
C SER A 30 -16.79 5.55 -18.42
N VAL A 31 -15.80 6.28 -18.94
CA VAL A 31 -14.45 5.74 -19.20
C VAL A 31 -13.42 6.03 -18.09
N THR A 32 -13.80 6.73 -17.02
CA THR A 32 -12.88 7.06 -15.91
C THR A 32 -13.34 6.52 -14.57
N VAL A 33 -14.53 6.93 -14.12
CA VAL A 33 -15.07 6.60 -12.79
C VAL A 33 -15.91 5.32 -12.84
N ASN A 34 -16.73 5.19 -13.89
CA ASN A 34 -17.67 4.08 -14.05
C ASN A 34 -17.14 3.00 -14.98
N LEU A 35 -15.82 2.94 -15.19
CA LEU A 35 -15.18 2.08 -16.19
C LEU A 35 -15.63 0.61 -16.05
N VAL A 36 -15.64 0.09 -14.82
CA VAL A 36 -16.08 -1.29 -14.55
C VAL A 36 -17.53 -1.51 -14.96
N ALA A 37 -18.44 -0.65 -14.51
CA ALA A 37 -19.87 -0.75 -14.83
C ALA A 37 -20.11 -0.65 -16.34
N THR A 38 -19.44 0.30 -17.02
CA THR A 38 -19.54 0.48 -18.47
C THR A 38 -19.04 -0.74 -19.23
N TYR A 39 -17.94 -1.37 -18.81
CA TYR A 39 -17.46 -2.60 -19.45
C TYR A 39 -18.37 -3.81 -19.18
N GLN A 40 -18.99 -3.90 -18.00
CA GLN A 40 -19.98 -4.93 -17.69
C GLN A 40 -21.25 -4.77 -18.54
N GLU A 41 -21.68 -3.54 -18.80
CA GLU A 41 -22.84 -3.25 -19.67
C GLU A 41 -22.55 -3.55 -21.15
N CYS A 42 -21.30 -3.41 -21.58
CA CYS A 42 -20.90 -3.57 -22.98
C CYS A 42 -20.34 -4.96 -23.31
N SER A 43 -20.11 -5.83 -22.31
CA SER A 43 -19.54 -7.17 -22.51
C SER A 43 -20.05 -8.14 -21.45
N ASP A 44 -20.88 -9.09 -21.89
CA ASP A 44 -21.39 -10.17 -21.04
C ASP A 44 -20.29 -11.11 -20.52
N GLU A 45 -19.12 -11.13 -21.18
CA GLU A 45 -17.95 -11.91 -20.76
C GLU A 45 -17.12 -11.18 -19.68
N PHE A 46 -17.28 -9.87 -19.54
CA PHE A 46 -16.46 -9.07 -18.62
C PHE A 46 -16.95 -9.18 -17.17
N GLY A 47 -16.22 -9.94 -16.36
CA GLY A 47 -16.39 -10.01 -14.91
C GLY A 47 -15.27 -9.29 -14.16
N TYR A 48 -15.58 -8.17 -13.48
CA TYR A 48 -14.64 -7.53 -12.56
C TYR A 48 -14.85 -8.05 -11.13
N SER A 49 -13.76 -8.38 -10.46
CA SER A 49 -13.73 -8.69 -9.02
C SER A 49 -12.53 -8.00 -8.40
N GLU A 50 -12.71 -7.38 -7.23
CA GLU A 50 -11.59 -6.80 -6.50
C GLU A 50 -10.52 -7.85 -6.14
N LYS A 51 -10.89 -9.13 -6.06
CA LYS A 51 -9.97 -10.24 -5.83
C LYS A 51 -9.09 -10.54 -7.04
N THR A 52 -9.55 -10.24 -8.26
CA THR A 52 -8.81 -10.44 -9.51
C THR A 52 -8.16 -9.15 -10.01
N ALA A 53 -8.45 -8.02 -9.37
CA ALA A 53 -7.82 -6.75 -9.69
C ALA A 53 -6.28 -6.87 -9.57
N PRO A 54 -5.53 -6.47 -10.61
CA PRO A 54 -4.08 -6.57 -10.59
C PRO A 54 -3.53 -5.65 -9.49
N ARG A 55 -3.00 -6.26 -8.43
CA ARG A 55 -2.32 -5.53 -7.36
C ARG A 55 -0.96 -5.05 -7.82
N ARG A 56 -0.59 -3.84 -7.42
CA ARG A 56 0.74 -3.27 -7.68
C ARG A 56 1.81 -4.15 -7.04
N VAL A 57 2.67 -4.74 -7.88
CA VAL A 57 3.80 -5.55 -7.43
C VAL A 57 4.95 -4.64 -6.97
N LEU A 58 5.54 -4.97 -5.83
CA LEU A 58 6.63 -4.22 -5.22
C LEU A 58 8.00 -4.87 -5.46
N THR A 59 8.04 -6.19 -5.59
CA THR A 59 9.28 -6.96 -5.79
C THR A 59 9.71 -6.94 -7.25
N LYS A 60 11.02 -6.72 -7.50
CA LYS A 60 11.60 -6.83 -8.84
C LYS A 60 11.58 -8.28 -9.31
N LEU A 61 11.49 -8.51 -10.63
CA LEU A 61 11.32 -9.85 -11.21
C LEU A 61 10.07 -10.54 -10.64
N SER A 62 8.89 -9.99 -10.93
CA SER A 62 7.60 -10.46 -10.40
C SER A 62 7.13 -11.83 -10.89
N LYS A 63 7.96 -12.56 -11.64
CA LYS A 63 7.66 -13.90 -12.14
C LYS A 63 8.01 -14.91 -11.05
N GLY A 64 7.00 -15.64 -10.58
CA GLY A 64 7.19 -16.77 -9.69
C GLY A 64 7.99 -17.88 -10.36
N VAL A 65 8.96 -18.42 -9.65
CA VAL A 65 9.85 -19.51 -10.10
C VAL A 65 9.98 -20.58 -9.02
N TYR A 66 10.12 -20.18 -7.76
CA TYR A 66 10.31 -21.09 -6.62
C TYR A 66 9.16 -20.94 -5.62
N ASN A 67 9.11 -21.84 -4.63
CA ASN A 67 8.15 -21.80 -3.53
C ASN A 67 6.70 -21.66 -4.03
N GLU A 68 6.25 -22.58 -4.88
CA GLU A 68 4.88 -22.56 -5.45
C GLU A 68 4.53 -21.27 -6.21
N ASN A 69 5.54 -20.64 -6.83
CA ASN A 69 5.47 -19.34 -7.53
C ASN A 69 5.35 -18.12 -6.61
N HIS A 70 5.56 -18.27 -5.30
CA HIS A 70 5.65 -17.16 -4.37
C HIS A 70 7.00 -16.44 -4.42
N ASP A 71 8.07 -17.16 -4.79
CA ASP A 71 9.42 -16.61 -4.84
C ASP A 71 9.87 -16.42 -6.29
N ASN A 72 10.58 -15.33 -6.55
CA ASN A 72 11.19 -15.08 -7.87
C ASN A 72 12.49 -15.90 -8.08
N ALA A 73 13.11 -15.74 -9.25
CA ALA A 73 14.38 -16.41 -9.59
C ALA A 73 15.55 -16.06 -8.64
N GLU A 74 15.47 -14.94 -7.89
CA GLU A 74 16.47 -14.51 -6.92
C GLU A 74 16.12 -14.91 -5.48
N HIS A 75 15.09 -15.75 -5.31
CA HIS A 75 14.58 -16.21 -4.01
C HIS A 75 14.02 -15.09 -3.12
N ASP A 76 13.62 -13.95 -3.70
CA ASP A 76 12.80 -12.95 -3.01
C ASP A 76 11.33 -13.33 -3.10
N TYR A 77 10.62 -13.22 -1.98
CA TYR A 77 9.18 -13.34 -1.96
C TYR A 77 8.53 -12.20 -2.75
N ILE A 78 7.59 -12.51 -3.63
CA ILE A 78 6.94 -11.56 -4.54
C ILE A 78 5.84 -10.82 -3.79
N CYS A 79 6.14 -9.61 -3.31
CA CYS A 79 5.19 -8.79 -2.55
C CYS A 79 4.31 -7.92 -3.44
N ARG A 80 3.04 -7.79 -3.05
CA ARG A 80 2.09 -6.84 -3.65
C ARG A 80 1.48 -5.96 -2.57
N VAL A 81 1.06 -4.78 -2.99
CA VAL A 81 0.33 -3.85 -2.11
C VAL A 81 -1.00 -4.48 -1.69
N GLY A 82 -1.32 -4.40 -0.40
CA GLY A 82 -2.54 -4.95 0.20
C GLY A 82 -2.46 -6.45 0.52
N ASP A 83 -1.32 -7.10 0.29
CA ASP A 83 -1.11 -8.46 0.80
C ASP A 83 -0.97 -8.42 2.33
N LYS A 84 -1.51 -9.44 2.99
CA LYS A 84 -1.42 -9.62 4.44
C LYS A 84 -0.39 -10.69 4.78
N ILE A 85 0.53 -10.36 5.69
CA ILE A 85 1.51 -11.28 6.26
C ILE A 85 1.09 -11.54 7.70
N GLU A 86 0.92 -12.82 8.04
CA GLU A 86 0.53 -13.24 9.38
C GLU A 86 1.67 -14.01 10.04
N ASN A 87 1.92 -13.73 11.31
CA ASN A 87 2.84 -14.52 12.11
C ASN A 87 2.09 -15.62 12.89
N PRO A 88 2.80 -16.65 13.40
CA PRO A 88 2.17 -17.74 14.17
C PRO A 88 1.42 -17.28 15.43
N ASP A 89 1.77 -16.11 15.97
CA ASP A 89 1.14 -15.52 17.17
C ASP A 89 -0.16 -14.75 16.84
N GLY A 90 -0.57 -14.69 15.57
CA GLY A 90 -1.80 -14.04 15.12
C GLY A 90 -1.69 -12.55 14.82
N HIS A 91 -0.48 -11.98 14.80
CA HIS A 91 -0.23 -10.62 14.32
C HIS A 91 -0.29 -10.56 12.80
N SER A 92 -1.10 -9.63 12.27
CA SER A 92 -1.31 -9.44 10.83
C SER A 92 -0.79 -8.08 10.37
N TYR A 93 0.00 -8.09 9.29
CA TYR A 93 0.66 -6.92 8.72
C TYR A 93 0.24 -6.74 7.27
N GLU A 94 -0.33 -5.59 6.94
CA GLU A 94 -0.71 -5.25 5.56
C GLU A 94 0.41 -4.49 4.85
N ILE A 95 0.83 -4.95 3.67
CA ILE A 95 1.91 -4.35 2.89
C ILE A 95 1.45 -3.08 2.17
N LEU A 96 2.13 -1.96 2.42
CA LEU A 96 1.81 -0.66 1.82
C LEU A 96 2.79 -0.27 0.71
N GLU A 97 4.08 -0.31 1.00
CA GLU A 97 5.14 0.12 0.10
C GLU A 97 6.47 -0.59 0.37
N ARG A 98 7.38 -0.55 -0.60
CA ARG A 98 8.75 -1.04 -0.43
C ARG A 98 9.64 0.10 0.05
N LEU A 99 10.27 -0.09 1.20
CA LEU A 99 11.24 0.84 1.78
C LEU A 99 12.65 0.60 1.23
N GLY A 100 13.01 -0.67 1.02
CA GLY A 100 14.38 -1.03 0.62
C GLY A 100 14.50 -2.42 0.01
N HIS A 101 15.64 -2.68 -0.60
CA HIS A 101 16.04 -3.97 -1.16
C HIS A 101 17.57 -4.06 -1.18
N GLY A 102 18.10 -5.26 -0.96
CA GLY A 102 19.53 -5.53 -1.06
C GLY A 102 19.81 -7.03 -1.03
N THR A 103 21.08 -7.38 -0.80
CA THR A 103 21.58 -8.77 -0.84
C THR A 103 20.79 -9.72 0.07
N PHE A 104 20.34 -9.24 1.22
CA PHE A 104 19.64 -10.07 2.22
C PHE A 104 18.15 -10.28 1.91
N GLY A 105 17.56 -9.46 1.03
CA GLY A 105 16.13 -9.47 0.73
C GLY A 105 15.55 -8.07 0.60
N GLN A 106 14.39 -7.85 1.19
CA GLN A 106 13.61 -6.62 1.00
C GLN A 106 12.99 -6.13 2.31
N VAL A 107 12.83 -4.81 2.40
CA VAL A 107 12.20 -4.14 3.55
C VAL A 107 10.96 -3.43 3.06
N LEU A 108 9.84 -3.68 3.72
CA LEU A 108 8.53 -3.14 3.40
C LEU A 108 8.06 -2.24 4.54
N LYS A 109 7.25 -1.25 4.20
CA LYS A 109 6.40 -0.57 5.17
C LYS A 109 5.09 -1.32 5.22
N CYS A 110 4.73 -1.73 6.42
CA CYS A 110 3.48 -2.42 6.66
C CYS A 110 2.66 -1.68 7.72
N HIS A 111 1.34 -1.82 7.65
CA HIS A 111 0.43 -1.42 8.71
C HIS A 111 0.19 -2.63 9.63
N HIS A 112 0.52 -2.51 10.91
CA HIS A 112 0.24 -3.55 11.89
C HIS A 112 -1.23 -3.46 12.35
N SER A 113 -2.02 -4.49 12.06
CA SER A 113 -3.48 -4.43 12.23
C SER A 113 -3.92 -4.22 13.68
N ALA A 114 -3.19 -4.77 14.66
CA ALA A 114 -3.60 -4.69 16.07
C ALA A 114 -3.21 -3.37 16.75
N SER A 115 -2.01 -2.84 16.47
CA SER A 115 -1.57 -1.56 17.06
C SER A 115 -1.96 -0.33 16.25
N GLY A 116 -2.30 -0.49 14.96
CA GLY A 116 -2.55 0.62 14.03
C GLY A 116 -1.28 1.36 13.58
N ASN A 117 -0.10 0.90 14.02
CA ASN A 117 1.16 1.59 13.74
C ASN A 117 1.81 1.09 12.45
N HIS A 118 2.61 1.96 11.85
CA HIS A 118 3.45 1.61 10.71
C HIS A 118 4.74 0.96 11.19
N VAL A 119 5.10 -0.17 10.58
CA VAL A 119 6.30 -0.94 10.91
C VAL A 119 7.13 -1.22 9.66
N ALA A 120 8.43 -1.42 9.85
CA ALA A 120 9.31 -1.94 8.80
C ALA A 120 9.39 -3.47 8.91
N LEU A 121 8.94 -4.19 7.88
CA LEU A 121 9.00 -5.64 7.82
C LEU A 121 10.12 -6.07 6.86
N LYS A 122 11.18 -6.69 7.41
CA LYS A 122 12.31 -7.22 6.65
C LYS A 122 12.04 -8.66 6.26
N ILE A 123 11.85 -8.92 4.97
CA ILE A 123 11.67 -10.25 4.40
C ILE A 123 13.03 -10.76 3.92
N ILE A 124 13.46 -11.89 4.46
CA ILE A 124 14.72 -12.54 4.11
C ILE A 124 14.53 -13.45 2.91
N LYS A 125 15.49 -13.43 1.97
CA LYS A 125 15.50 -14.36 0.83
C LYS A 125 15.41 -15.82 1.30
N ASN A 126 14.67 -16.63 0.55
CA ASN A 126 14.52 -18.06 0.82
C ASN A 126 15.78 -18.85 0.41
N LYS A 127 16.90 -18.61 1.10
CA LYS A 127 18.13 -19.41 1.03
C LYS A 127 18.71 -19.66 2.42
N PRO A 128 19.25 -20.87 2.68
CA PRO A 128 19.83 -21.21 3.98
C PRO A 128 20.90 -20.22 4.46
N ALA A 129 21.80 -19.75 3.58
CA ALA A 129 22.85 -18.82 3.97
C ALA A 129 22.31 -17.49 4.55
N TYR A 130 21.29 -16.91 3.91
CA TYR A 130 20.68 -15.66 4.38
C TYR A 130 19.83 -15.88 5.64
N PHE A 131 19.18 -17.03 5.76
CA PHE A 131 18.45 -17.39 6.98
C PHE A 131 19.38 -17.46 8.20
N HIS A 132 20.52 -18.17 8.09
CA HIS A 132 21.49 -18.25 9.19
C HIS A 132 22.05 -16.86 9.55
N GLN A 133 22.32 -16.01 8.56
CA GLN A 133 22.78 -14.65 8.82
C GLN A 133 21.72 -13.80 9.53
N ALA A 134 20.44 -13.95 9.17
CA ALA A 134 19.34 -13.28 9.84
C ALA A 134 19.20 -13.73 11.31
N LEU A 135 19.45 -15.00 11.63
CA LEU A 135 19.49 -15.48 13.01
C LEU A 135 20.59 -14.79 13.83
N VAL A 136 21.77 -14.59 13.23
CA VAL A 136 22.87 -13.85 13.87
C VAL A 136 22.46 -12.39 14.12
N GLU A 137 21.85 -11.73 13.14
CA GLU A 137 21.33 -10.36 13.28
C GLU A 137 20.31 -10.26 14.43
N VAL A 138 19.33 -11.17 14.48
CA VAL A 138 18.33 -11.22 15.56
C VAL A 138 19.02 -11.42 16.91
N ARG A 139 20.00 -12.33 17.01
CA ARG A 139 20.71 -12.58 18.26
C ARG A 139 21.46 -11.35 18.76
N ILE A 140 22.17 -10.66 17.86
CA ILE A 140 22.89 -9.42 18.20
C ILE A 140 21.91 -8.33 18.64
N LEU A 141 20.81 -8.14 17.91
CA LEU A 141 19.79 -7.14 18.26
C LEU A 141 19.15 -7.45 19.61
N GLN A 142 18.87 -8.71 19.92
CA GLN A 142 18.35 -9.12 21.23
C GLN A 142 19.35 -8.81 22.36
N MET A 143 20.62 -9.16 22.19
CA MET A 143 21.67 -8.88 23.16
C MET A 143 21.81 -7.38 23.42
N LEU A 144 21.89 -6.56 22.37
CA LEU A 144 21.99 -5.11 22.50
C LEU A 144 20.78 -4.52 23.25
N ASN A 145 19.57 -4.91 22.86
CA ASN A 145 18.34 -4.38 23.45
C ASN A 145 18.11 -4.84 24.91
N GLN A 146 18.65 -5.99 25.31
CA GLN A 146 18.43 -6.54 26.66
C GLN A 146 19.54 -6.17 27.64
N GLU A 147 20.79 -6.16 27.18
CA GLU A 147 21.97 -6.03 28.05
C GLU A 147 22.59 -4.64 28.01
N TYR A 148 22.49 -3.92 26.88
CA TYR A 148 23.27 -2.71 26.64
C TYR A 148 22.42 -1.44 26.39
N ASP A 149 21.14 -1.58 26.08
CA ASP A 149 20.20 -0.45 25.93
C ASP A 149 18.80 -0.73 26.54
N PRO A 150 18.70 -0.96 27.86
CA PRO A 150 17.44 -1.32 28.51
C PRO A 150 16.43 -0.16 28.61
N GLU A 151 16.90 1.09 28.46
CA GLU A 151 16.09 2.30 28.58
C GLU A 151 15.71 2.91 27.21
N ASP A 152 15.77 2.13 26.11
CA ASP A 152 15.38 2.62 24.79
C ASP A 152 13.88 3.00 24.74
N GLU A 153 13.57 4.24 25.12
CA GLU A 153 12.23 4.82 25.15
C GLU A 153 11.59 4.89 23.77
N LYS A 154 12.38 4.84 22.69
CA LYS A 154 11.86 4.94 21.31
C LYS A 154 11.05 3.71 20.92
N ARG A 155 11.27 2.57 21.57
CA ARG A 155 10.54 1.32 21.31
C ARG A 155 9.15 1.26 21.95
N ARG A 156 8.90 1.99 23.06
CA ARG A 156 7.62 1.94 23.79
C ARG A 156 6.48 2.71 23.11
N ARG A 157 6.76 3.45 22.03
CA ARG A 157 5.79 4.29 21.32
C ARG A 157 5.45 3.80 19.91
N ALA A 158 5.97 2.64 19.48
CA ALA A 158 5.77 2.06 18.15
C ALA A 158 4.92 0.77 18.19
#